data_AF-A0A511XGB7-F1
#
_entry.id   AF-A0A511XGB7-F1
#
_cell.length_a   1.000
_cell.length_b   1.000
_cell.length_c   1.000
_cell.angle_alpha   90.00
_cell.angle_beta   90.00
_cell.angle_gamma   90.00
#
_symmetry.space_group_name_H-M   'P 1'
#
loop_
_entity.id
_entity.type
_entity.pdbx_description
1 polymer ?
#
loop_
_entity_poly.entity_id
_entity_poly.type
_entity_poly.pdbx_seq_one_letter_code
_entity_poly.pdbx_strand_id
1 'polypeptide(L)'
;MLHERVNVVTGQEDAFAVARDACAEIARLRDPDRHLCAMFLPPAVRAHAFVLIAFNYELSRATALPVSSAVTGPMAGLIRLQWWRDVIEEPERGIQARHDVAIAVAALLTEGWVAADALLLMADAREAELCRVADRQAWRRMVLDSSGGMQRMIAGLLGEHDEAVLDVVAQAGAAFAVGALRRHLPEVLRSGRMPLPSEALVELGLRADGEAADLFEVGRLEQVSAWLRQEGTALLPVRRQIRSKGARLAMLPGVLAARDLRRGDVAMTETGRGIGDRLAVAAAGLTGR
;
A
#
# COMPACT_ATOMS: atom_id res chain seq x y z
N MET A 1 27.79 -34.28 6.23
CA MET A 1 27.23 -33.63 5.02
C MET A 1 25.71 -33.79 4.86
N LEU A 2 25.11 -34.99 4.86
CA LEU A 2 23.64 -35.13 4.72
C LEU A 2 22.84 -34.57 5.91
N HIS A 3 23.25 -34.85 7.16
CA HIS A 3 22.57 -34.34 8.36
C HIS A 3 22.66 -32.81 8.51
N GLU A 4 23.76 -32.22 8.08
CA GLU A 4 23.99 -30.78 8.16
C GLU A 4 23.13 -30.01 7.14
N ARG A 5 22.95 -30.57 5.93
CA ARG A 5 22.04 -30.01 4.92
C ARG A 5 20.58 -30.13 5.35
N VAL A 6 20.17 -31.24 5.96
CA VAL A 6 18.79 -31.41 6.46
C VAL A 6 18.50 -30.39 7.56
N ASN A 7 19.42 -30.21 8.52
CA ASN A 7 19.23 -29.24 9.62
C ASN A 7 19.18 -27.78 9.14
N VAL A 8 19.96 -27.42 8.10
CA VAL A 8 19.93 -26.08 7.51
C VAL A 8 18.60 -25.84 6.78
N VAL A 9 18.10 -26.82 6.03
CA VAL A 9 16.81 -26.72 5.32
C VAL A 9 15.65 -26.61 6.31
N THR A 10 15.61 -27.44 7.36
CA THR A 10 14.55 -27.37 8.38
C THR A 10 14.58 -26.05 9.15
N GLY A 11 15.77 -25.54 9.50
CA GLY A 11 15.89 -24.26 10.20
C GLY A 11 15.46 -23.06 9.35
N GLN A 12 15.63 -23.14 8.03
CA GLN A 12 15.21 -22.10 7.10
C GLN A 12 13.69 -22.13 6.85
N GLU A 13 13.10 -23.32 6.73
CA GLU A 13 11.64 -23.48 6.65
C GLU A 13 10.93 -22.93 7.91
N ASP A 14 11.49 -23.21 9.09
CA ASP A 14 10.99 -22.68 10.37
C ASP A 14 11.07 -21.15 10.43
N ALA A 15 12.19 -20.56 9.98
CA ALA A 15 12.36 -19.10 9.93
C ALA A 15 11.33 -18.44 8.98
N PHE A 16 11.05 -19.06 7.82
CA PHE A 16 10.03 -18.56 6.89
C PHE A 16 8.61 -18.67 7.46
N ALA A 17 8.30 -19.72 8.21
CA ALA A 17 7.02 -19.84 8.90
C ALA A 17 6.82 -18.72 9.93
N VAL A 18 7.81 -18.50 10.80
CA VAL A 18 7.78 -17.41 11.81
C VAL A 18 7.64 -16.04 11.13
N ALA A 19 8.41 -15.80 10.06
CA ALA A 19 8.37 -14.54 9.32
C ALA A 19 6.99 -14.28 8.66
N ARG A 20 6.31 -15.32 8.17
CA ARG A 20 4.95 -15.19 7.62
C ARG A 20 3.92 -14.88 8.71
N ASP A 21 4.03 -15.50 9.88
CA ASP A 21 3.14 -15.22 11.01
C ASP A 21 3.31 -13.78 11.52
N ALA A 22 4.55 -13.28 11.57
CA ALA A 22 4.84 -11.88 11.87
C ALA A 22 4.21 -10.93 10.83
N CYS A 23 4.32 -11.24 9.53
CA CYS A 23 3.66 -10.48 8.48
C CYS A 23 2.13 -10.48 8.62
N ALA A 24 1.52 -11.61 8.98
CA ALA A 24 0.08 -11.70 9.21
C ALA A 24 -0.38 -10.82 10.38
N GLU A 25 0.40 -10.78 11.47
CA GLU A 25 0.13 -9.93 12.62
C GLU A 25 0.31 -8.44 12.29
N ILE A 26 1.36 -8.07 11.54
CA ILE A 26 1.54 -6.72 11.02
C ILE A 26 0.34 -6.31 10.16
N ALA A 27 -0.09 -7.16 9.23
CA ALA A 27 -1.26 -6.88 8.39
C ALA A 27 -2.51 -6.66 9.26
N ARG A 28 -2.75 -7.52 10.25
CA ARG A 28 -3.91 -7.41 11.14
C ARG A 28 -3.92 -6.12 11.98
N LEU A 29 -2.77 -5.73 12.51
CA LEU A 29 -2.64 -4.58 13.41
C LEU A 29 -2.49 -3.25 12.68
N ARG A 30 -1.81 -3.23 11.54
CA ARG A 30 -1.37 -2.01 10.85
C ARG A 30 -2.17 -1.70 9.59
N ASP A 31 -2.80 -2.70 8.98
CA ASP A 31 -3.70 -2.53 7.83
C ASP A 31 -4.93 -3.44 7.95
N PRO A 32 -5.79 -3.22 8.96
CA PRO A 32 -6.96 -4.07 9.21
C PRO A 32 -7.96 -4.09 8.04
N ASP A 33 -7.95 -3.05 7.19
CA ASP A 33 -8.80 -2.95 6.01
C ASP A 33 -8.37 -3.98 4.95
N ARG A 34 -7.09 -3.97 4.55
CA ARG A 34 -6.59 -4.96 3.59
C ARG A 34 -6.48 -6.36 4.19
N HIS A 35 -6.21 -6.48 5.49
CA HIS A 35 -6.28 -7.76 6.19
C HIS A 35 -7.68 -8.39 6.06
N LEU A 36 -8.74 -7.62 6.32
CA LEU A 36 -10.13 -8.09 6.14
C LEU A 36 -10.39 -8.53 4.69
N CYS A 37 -9.95 -7.76 3.71
CA CYS A 37 -10.08 -8.14 2.30
C CYS A 37 -9.32 -9.44 1.98
N ALA A 38 -8.11 -9.59 2.51
CA ALA A 38 -7.27 -10.78 2.31
C ALA A 38 -7.88 -12.05 2.91
N MET A 39 -8.76 -11.95 3.91
CA MET A 39 -9.46 -13.11 4.49
C MET A 39 -10.35 -13.86 3.49
N PHE A 40 -10.72 -13.23 2.37
CA PHE A 40 -11.48 -13.87 1.30
C PHE A 40 -10.61 -14.56 0.23
N LEU A 41 -9.28 -14.45 0.34
CA LEU A 41 -8.34 -15.10 -0.57
C LEU A 41 -8.12 -16.56 -0.16
N PRO A 42 -7.78 -17.47 -1.10
CA PRO A 42 -7.35 -18.82 -0.79
C PRO A 42 -6.19 -18.83 0.24
N PRO A 43 -6.07 -19.83 1.14
CA PRO A 43 -5.07 -19.82 2.21
C PRO A 43 -3.63 -19.57 1.77
N ALA A 44 -3.19 -20.20 0.68
CA ALA A 44 -1.84 -20.00 0.13
C ALA A 44 -1.63 -18.55 -0.32
N VAL A 45 -2.54 -18.03 -1.16
CA VAL A 45 -2.49 -16.64 -1.64
C VAL A 45 -2.60 -15.63 -0.50
N ARG A 46 -3.42 -15.92 0.51
CA ARG A 46 -3.61 -15.06 1.68
C ARG A 46 -2.31 -14.87 2.46
N ALA A 47 -1.50 -15.92 2.63
CA ALA A 47 -0.20 -15.82 3.28
C ALA A 47 0.73 -14.86 2.51
N HIS A 48 0.81 -14.98 1.18
CA HIS A 48 1.61 -14.07 0.35
C HIS A 48 1.06 -12.63 0.37
N ALA A 49 -0.27 -12.46 0.36
CA ALA A 49 -0.90 -11.14 0.47
C ALA A 49 -0.57 -10.45 1.80
N PHE A 50 -0.47 -11.18 2.92
CA PHE A 50 -0.04 -10.59 4.20
C PHE A 50 1.41 -10.10 4.16
N VAL A 51 2.31 -10.81 3.48
CA VAL A 51 3.69 -10.34 3.27
C VAL A 51 3.69 -9.04 2.46
N LEU A 52 2.92 -8.96 1.37
CA LEU A 52 2.81 -7.74 0.56
C LEU A 52 2.22 -6.55 1.36
N ILE A 53 1.23 -6.81 2.21
CA ILE A 53 0.64 -5.78 3.10
C ILE A 53 1.68 -5.30 4.12
N ALA A 54 2.41 -6.22 4.76
CA ALA A 54 3.45 -5.89 5.73
C ALA A 54 4.61 -5.12 5.07
N PHE A 55 5.03 -5.51 3.87
CA PHE A 55 6.03 -4.80 3.08
C PHE A 55 5.57 -3.38 2.72
N ASN A 56 4.33 -3.21 2.25
CA ASN A 56 3.76 -1.89 1.98
C ASN A 56 3.75 -1.00 3.24
N TYR A 57 3.48 -1.59 4.41
CA TYR A 57 3.56 -0.86 5.69
C TYR A 57 4.99 -0.40 6.00
N GLU A 58 6.00 -1.26 5.83
CA GLU A 58 7.41 -0.91 6.04
C GLU A 58 7.87 0.20 5.08
N LEU A 59 7.50 0.11 3.80
CA LEU A 59 7.76 1.18 2.83
C LEU A 59 7.08 2.49 3.23
N SER A 60 5.85 2.44 3.74
CA SER A 60 5.13 3.63 4.20
C SER A 60 5.82 4.27 5.41
N ARG A 61 6.40 3.48 6.32
CA ARG A 61 7.17 3.99 7.47
C ARG A 61 8.45 4.72 7.08
N ALA A 62 9.03 4.42 5.91
CA ALA A 62 10.18 5.16 5.40
C ALA A 62 9.83 6.61 5.05
N THR A 63 8.56 6.91 4.76
CA THR A 63 8.11 8.26 4.41
C THR A 63 7.77 9.16 5.61
N ALA A 64 7.63 8.58 6.81
CA ALA A 64 7.35 9.36 8.01
C ALA A 64 8.63 10.10 8.45
N LEU A 65 8.59 11.43 8.49
CA LEU A 65 9.74 12.25 8.86
C LEU A 65 9.84 12.38 10.39
N PRO A 66 11.02 12.15 11.00
CA PRO A 66 11.23 12.45 12.40
C PRO A 66 11.00 13.95 12.70
N VAL A 67 10.51 14.26 13.89
CA VAL A 67 10.16 15.62 14.37
C VAL A 67 11.35 16.60 14.37
N SER A 68 12.59 16.10 14.21
CA SER A 68 13.80 16.92 14.15
C SER A 68 14.15 17.30 12.70
N SER A 69 13.51 18.39 12.28
CA SER A 69 13.66 19.25 11.09
C SER A 69 14.81 19.07 10.07
N ALA A 70 14.38 19.09 8.81
CA ALA A 70 14.95 19.75 7.62
C ALA A 70 16.30 19.33 7.01
N VAL A 71 17.19 18.59 7.69
CA VAL A 71 18.46 18.13 7.05
C VAL A 71 18.63 16.60 7.10
N THR A 72 18.07 15.95 8.12
CA THR A 72 18.18 14.49 8.34
C THR A 72 16.92 13.71 7.94
N GLY A 73 15.81 14.41 7.65
CA GLY A 73 14.49 13.82 7.46
C GLY A 73 14.38 12.92 6.22
N PRO A 74 14.42 13.48 4.99
CA PRO A 74 14.29 12.69 3.76
C PRO A 74 15.41 11.66 3.59
N MET A 75 16.64 12.02 4.00
CA MET A 75 17.80 11.13 3.88
C MET A 75 17.62 9.82 4.66
N ALA A 76 17.06 9.86 5.86
CA ALA A 76 16.78 8.65 6.63
C ALA A 76 15.74 7.76 5.92
N GLY A 77 14.74 8.37 5.27
CA GLY A 77 13.77 7.66 4.44
C GLY A 77 14.43 7.01 3.22
N LEU A 78 15.27 7.76 2.50
CA LEU A 78 16.01 7.27 1.34
C LEU A 78 16.94 6.11 1.69
N ILE A 79 17.67 6.18 2.81
CA ILE A 79 18.52 5.07 3.29
C ILE A 79 17.68 3.82 3.57
N ARG A 80 16.50 3.97 4.18
CA ARG A 80 15.59 2.83 4.43
C ARG A 80 15.04 2.25 3.14
N LEU A 81 14.66 3.08 2.18
CA LEU A 81 14.19 2.61 0.87
C LEU A 81 15.31 1.91 0.10
N GLN A 82 16.54 2.44 0.16
CA GLN A 82 17.69 1.78 -0.45
C GLN A 82 17.96 0.41 0.19
N TRP A 83 17.89 0.30 1.51
CA TRP A 83 18.02 -1.00 2.18
C TRP A 83 16.96 -2.01 1.71
N TRP A 84 15.72 -1.56 1.46
CA TRP A 84 14.70 -2.41 0.88
C TRP A 84 15.01 -2.82 -0.57
N ARG A 85 15.58 -1.93 -1.38
CA ARG A 85 16.05 -2.28 -2.75
C ARG A 85 17.12 -3.35 -2.69
N ASP A 86 18.10 -3.21 -1.80
CA ASP A 86 19.14 -4.22 -1.59
C ASP A 86 18.55 -5.59 -1.20
N VAL A 87 17.50 -5.62 -0.36
CA VAL A 87 16.78 -6.87 -0.01
C VAL A 87 16.05 -7.48 -1.21
N ILE A 88 15.51 -6.65 -2.11
CA ILE A 88 14.76 -7.11 -3.29
C ILE A 88 15.71 -7.62 -4.39
N GLU A 89 16.81 -6.90 -4.62
CA GLU A 89 17.81 -7.20 -5.63
C GLU A 89 18.70 -8.39 -5.21
N GLU A 90 18.99 -8.52 -3.91
CA GLU A 90 19.77 -9.60 -3.32
C GLU A 90 18.97 -10.29 -2.18
N PRO A 91 17.99 -11.18 -2.50
CA PRO A 91 17.15 -11.85 -1.50
C PRO A 91 17.91 -12.57 -0.38
N GLU A 92 19.14 -13.02 -0.65
CA GLU A 92 20.02 -13.62 0.37
C GLU A 92 20.30 -12.67 1.55
N ARG A 93 20.41 -11.35 1.29
CA ARG A 93 20.51 -10.33 2.35
C ARG A 93 19.25 -10.29 3.21
N GLY A 94 18.08 -10.44 2.61
CA GLY A 94 16.80 -10.51 3.31
C GLY A 94 16.69 -11.74 4.20
N ILE A 95 17.13 -12.91 3.73
CA ILE A 95 17.15 -14.16 4.51
C ILE A 95 18.08 -14.04 5.72
N GLN A 96 19.22 -13.37 5.55
CA GLN A 96 20.20 -13.14 6.63
C GLN A 96 19.83 -11.96 7.55
N ALA A 97 18.85 -11.13 7.14
CA ALA A 97 18.40 -10.01 7.94
C ALA A 97 17.68 -10.51 9.19
N ARG A 98 17.91 -9.86 10.33
CA ARG A 98 17.11 -10.06 11.55
C ARG A 98 15.80 -9.27 11.47
N HIS A 99 15.09 -9.39 10.36
CA HIS A 99 13.88 -8.63 10.06
C HIS A 99 12.84 -9.52 9.37
N ASP A 100 11.77 -9.87 10.07
CA ASP A 100 10.78 -10.87 9.62
C ASP A 100 10.17 -10.54 8.25
N VAL A 101 9.82 -9.27 8.00
CA VAL A 101 9.26 -8.88 6.69
C VAL A 101 10.28 -9.05 5.56
N ALA A 102 11.58 -8.82 5.80
CA ALA A 102 12.62 -8.97 4.78
C ALA A 102 12.87 -10.45 4.47
N ILE A 103 12.88 -11.30 5.50
CA ILE A 103 12.92 -12.76 5.35
C ILE A 103 11.74 -13.24 4.50
N ALA A 104 10.52 -12.78 4.79
CA ALA A 104 9.33 -13.18 4.07
C ALA A 104 9.29 -12.66 2.62
N VAL A 105 9.74 -11.43 2.37
CA VAL A 105 9.87 -10.86 1.02
C VAL A 105 10.91 -11.64 0.21
N ALA A 106 12.06 -11.97 0.80
CA ALA A 106 13.08 -12.77 0.14
C ALA A 106 12.57 -14.16 -0.24
N ALA A 107 11.75 -14.79 0.61
CA ALA A 107 11.10 -16.05 0.29
C ALA A 107 10.14 -15.92 -0.91
N LEU A 108 9.30 -14.86 -0.96
CA LEU A 108 8.42 -14.61 -2.12
C LEU A 108 9.19 -14.48 -3.44
N LEU A 109 10.32 -13.77 -3.40
CA LEU A 109 11.18 -13.55 -4.57
C LEU A 109 11.88 -14.83 -5.00
N THR A 110 12.48 -15.56 -4.05
CA THR A 110 13.23 -16.79 -4.32
C THR A 110 12.32 -17.90 -4.87
N GLU A 111 11.08 -17.97 -4.38
CA GLU A 111 10.08 -18.93 -4.86
C GLU A 111 9.36 -18.49 -6.15
N GLY A 112 9.63 -17.27 -6.65
CA GLY A 112 9.05 -16.77 -7.90
C GLY A 112 7.57 -16.38 -7.82
N TRP A 113 7.04 -16.15 -6.61
CA TRP A 113 5.64 -15.74 -6.41
C TRP A 113 5.38 -14.30 -6.84
N VAL A 114 6.41 -13.45 -6.80
CA VAL A 114 6.35 -12.03 -7.20
C VAL A 114 7.62 -11.64 -7.96
N ALA A 115 7.49 -10.72 -8.91
CA ALA A 115 8.64 -10.18 -9.63
C ALA A 115 9.33 -9.08 -8.81
N ALA A 116 10.66 -9.04 -8.82
CA ALA A 116 11.45 -8.01 -8.16
C ALA A 116 11.06 -6.60 -8.61
N ASP A 117 10.92 -6.39 -9.93
CA ASP A 117 10.52 -5.11 -10.53
C ASP A 117 9.21 -4.56 -9.95
N ALA A 118 8.25 -5.44 -9.62
CA ALA A 118 6.98 -5.00 -9.04
C ALA A 118 7.14 -4.48 -7.61
N LEU A 119 8.07 -5.02 -6.82
CA LEU A 119 8.40 -4.52 -5.48
C LEU A 119 9.24 -3.24 -5.53
N LEU A 120 10.17 -3.16 -6.49
CA LEU A 120 10.98 -1.96 -6.74
C LEU A 120 10.11 -0.76 -7.10
N LEU A 121 9.12 -0.94 -7.98
CA LEU A 121 8.14 0.11 -8.32
C LEU A 121 7.38 0.64 -7.09
N MET A 122 7.06 -0.22 -6.11
CA MET A 122 6.45 0.23 -4.86
C MET A 122 7.42 1.08 -4.01
N ALA A 123 8.71 0.76 -4.01
CA ALA A 123 9.74 1.55 -3.34
C ALA A 123 9.95 2.90 -4.04
N ASP A 124 10.00 2.92 -5.37
CA ASP A 124 10.10 4.14 -6.19
C ASP A 124 8.91 5.06 -5.96
N ALA A 125 7.70 4.50 -5.82
CA ALA A 125 6.52 5.29 -5.48
C ALA A 125 6.60 5.94 -4.08
N ARG A 126 7.34 5.37 -3.11
CA ARG A 126 7.58 6.01 -1.81
C ARG A 126 8.70 7.03 -1.86
N GLU A 127 9.71 6.78 -2.69
CA GLU A 127 10.77 7.76 -2.95
C GLU A 127 10.21 9.01 -3.64
N ALA A 128 9.35 8.86 -4.65
CA ALA A 128 8.67 9.97 -5.30
C ALA A 128 7.85 10.80 -4.31
N GLU A 129 7.21 10.17 -3.33
CA GLU A 129 6.52 10.85 -2.24
C GLU A 129 7.49 11.67 -1.37
N LEU A 130 8.61 11.06 -0.95
CA LEU A 130 9.65 11.72 -0.14
C LEU A 130 10.31 12.90 -0.86
N CYS A 131 10.57 12.75 -2.15
CA CYS A 131 11.28 13.72 -2.99
C CYS A 131 10.37 14.82 -3.58
N ARG A 132 9.09 14.83 -3.18
CA ARG A 132 7.99 15.65 -3.73
C ARG A 132 7.59 15.25 -5.15
N VAL A 133 6.30 14.98 -5.30
CA VAL A 133 5.68 14.70 -6.60
C VAL A 133 5.40 16.00 -7.32
N ALA A 134 5.82 16.12 -8.57
CA ALA A 134 5.69 17.37 -9.33
C ALA A 134 4.23 17.73 -9.65
N ASP A 135 3.54 16.84 -10.35
CA ASP A 135 2.24 17.10 -10.97
C ASP A 135 1.23 15.99 -10.73
N ARG A 136 -0.02 16.25 -11.09
CA ARG A 136 -1.15 15.31 -10.96
C ARG A 136 -0.91 13.99 -11.70
N GLN A 137 -0.24 14.01 -12.85
CA GLN A 137 0.00 12.80 -13.64
C GLN A 137 1.05 11.90 -12.97
N ALA A 138 2.12 12.49 -12.43
CA ALA A 138 3.12 11.79 -11.62
C ALA A 138 2.50 11.25 -10.31
N TRP A 139 1.59 12.00 -9.68
CA TRP A 139 0.88 11.56 -8.49
C TRP A 139 -0.03 10.35 -8.76
N ARG A 140 -0.75 10.34 -9.90
CA ARG A 140 -1.55 9.18 -10.32
C ARG A 140 -0.69 7.94 -10.53
N ARG A 141 0.47 8.09 -11.18
CA ARG A 141 1.44 6.99 -11.36
C ARG A 141 1.93 6.48 -10.01
N MET A 142 2.33 7.36 -9.10
CA MET A 142 2.75 6.99 -7.74
C MET A 142 1.70 6.15 -6.98
N VAL A 143 0.41 6.52 -7.02
CA VAL A 143 -0.64 5.74 -6.32
C VAL A 143 -0.97 4.42 -7.04
N LEU A 144 -0.82 4.38 -8.36
CA LEU A 144 -0.94 3.16 -9.16
C LEU A 144 0.23 2.21 -8.91
N ASP A 145 1.47 2.67 -8.92
CA ASP A 145 2.68 1.84 -8.76
C ASP A 145 2.84 1.32 -7.33
N SER A 146 2.21 1.99 -6.35
CA SER A 146 2.21 1.53 -4.97
C SER A 146 1.03 0.62 -4.62
N SER A 147 -0.07 1.18 -4.14
CA SER A 147 -1.24 0.42 -3.69
C SER A 147 -1.92 -0.31 -4.84
N GLY A 148 -1.91 0.27 -6.05
CA GLY A 148 -2.37 -0.40 -7.26
C GLY A 148 -1.49 -1.60 -7.63
N GLY A 149 -0.17 -1.43 -7.66
CA GLY A 149 0.84 -2.45 -7.96
C GLY A 149 0.73 -3.64 -7.00
N MET A 150 0.50 -3.36 -5.71
CA MET A 150 0.21 -4.40 -4.74
C MET A 150 -1.04 -5.22 -5.07
N GLN A 151 -2.15 -4.58 -5.45
CA GLN A 151 -3.36 -5.34 -5.83
C GLN A 151 -3.19 -6.07 -7.16
N ARG A 152 -2.40 -5.51 -8.08
CA ARG A 152 -1.99 -6.18 -9.32
C ARG A 152 -1.20 -7.47 -9.02
N MET A 153 -0.24 -7.43 -8.10
CA MET A 153 0.47 -8.64 -7.65
C MET A 153 -0.47 -9.65 -6.99
N ILE A 154 -1.41 -9.22 -6.15
CA ILE A 154 -2.41 -10.11 -5.54
C ILE A 154 -3.31 -10.76 -6.60
N ALA A 155 -3.70 -10.04 -7.65
CA ALA A 155 -4.42 -10.63 -8.78
C ALA A 155 -3.57 -11.65 -9.55
N GLY A 156 -2.27 -11.37 -9.75
CA GLY A 156 -1.33 -12.33 -10.33
C GLY A 156 -1.22 -13.63 -9.54
N LEU A 157 -1.14 -13.53 -8.20
CA LEU A 157 -1.18 -14.68 -7.29
C LEU A 157 -2.49 -15.47 -7.36
N LEU A 158 -3.57 -14.86 -7.84
CA LEU A 158 -4.87 -15.50 -8.09
C LEU A 158 -5.00 -16.03 -9.53
N GLY A 159 -3.93 -15.99 -10.32
CA GLY A 159 -3.87 -16.48 -11.69
C GLY A 159 -4.41 -15.50 -12.75
N GLU A 160 -4.50 -14.21 -12.42
CA GLU A 160 -4.85 -13.19 -13.42
C GLU A 160 -3.61 -12.69 -14.16
N HIS A 161 -3.68 -12.70 -15.49
CA HIS A 161 -2.58 -12.29 -16.36
C HIS A 161 -3.03 -11.39 -17.52
N ASP A 162 -4.32 -11.11 -17.65
CA ASP A 162 -4.83 -10.16 -18.63
C ASP A 162 -4.46 -8.73 -18.19
N GLU A 163 -3.61 -8.07 -18.97
CA GLU A 163 -3.11 -6.72 -18.67
C GLU A 163 -4.23 -5.69 -18.49
N ALA A 164 -5.30 -5.75 -19.29
CA ALA A 164 -6.42 -4.82 -19.16
C ALA A 164 -7.20 -5.07 -17.85
N VAL A 165 -7.33 -6.33 -17.41
CA VAL A 165 -7.91 -6.65 -16.11
C VAL A 165 -6.99 -6.21 -14.98
N LEU A 166 -5.69 -6.43 -15.09
CA LEU A 166 -4.70 -6.03 -14.08
C LEU A 166 -4.65 -4.50 -13.90
N ASP A 167 -4.78 -3.72 -14.97
CA ASP A 167 -4.88 -2.26 -14.89
C ASP A 167 -6.13 -1.81 -14.12
N VAL A 168 -7.26 -2.49 -14.35
CA VAL A 168 -8.50 -2.22 -13.60
C VAL A 168 -8.38 -2.63 -12.12
N VAL A 169 -7.65 -3.71 -11.82
CA VAL A 169 -7.34 -4.08 -10.43
C VAL A 169 -6.43 -3.04 -9.78
N ALA A 170 -5.40 -2.55 -10.49
CA ALA A 170 -4.50 -1.53 -10.00
C ALA A 170 -5.25 -0.22 -9.69
N GLN A 171 -6.20 0.17 -10.55
CA GLN A 171 -7.10 1.29 -10.30
C GLN A 171 -7.90 1.13 -8.99
N ALA A 172 -8.46 -0.06 -8.72
CA ALA A 172 -9.15 -0.33 -7.44
C ALA A 172 -8.21 -0.18 -6.22
N GLY A 173 -6.97 -0.66 -6.34
CA GLY A 173 -5.95 -0.48 -5.32
C GLY A 173 -5.56 0.98 -5.10
N ALA A 174 -5.37 1.74 -6.18
CA ALA A 174 -5.06 3.17 -6.13
C ALA A 174 -6.21 3.97 -5.50
N ALA A 175 -7.47 3.72 -5.92
CA ALA A 175 -8.65 4.34 -5.34
C ALA A 175 -8.76 4.09 -3.83
N PHE A 176 -8.40 2.88 -3.37
CA PHE A 176 -8.33 2.58 -1.94
C PHE A 176 -7.28 3.43 -1.20
N ALA A 177 -6.08 3.58 -1.76
CA ALA A 177 -5.06 4.44 -1.15
C ALA A 177 -5.50 5.90 -1.08
N VAL A 178 -6.14 6.42 -2.12
CA VAL A 178 -6.67 7.79 -2.14
C VAL A 178 -7.82 7.96 -1.14
N GLY A 179 -8.74 7.01 -1.05
CA GLY A 179 -9.81 7.01 -0.06
C GLY A 179 -9.28 6.97 1.39
N ALA A 180 -8.26 6.15 1.65
CA ALA A 180 -7.59 6.08 2.94
C ALA A 180 -6.83 7.37 3.27
N LEU A 181 -6.09 7.94 2.30
CA LEU A 181 -5.43 9.23 2.46
C LEU A 181 -6.43 10.33 2.79
N ARG A 182 -7.56 10.39 2.09
CA ARG A 182 -8.61 11.38 2.37
C ARG A 182 -9.18 11.21 3.79
N ARG A 183 -9.45 9.97 4.21
CA ARG A 183 -9.99 9.67 5.55
C ARG A 183 -9.03 10.03 6.67
N HIS A 184 -7.73 9.84 6.45
CA HIS A 184 -6.67 10.06 7.45
C HIS A 184 -5.82 11.30 7.17
N LEU A 185 -6.29 12.20 6.29
CA LEU A 185 -5.50 13.31 5.78
C LEU A 185 -4.79 14.13 6.88
N PRO A 186 -5.45 14.55 7.98
CA PRO A 186 -4.78 15.41 8.93
C PRO A 186 -3.79 14.63 9.80
N GLU A 187 -3.98 13.33 10.03
CA GLU A 187 -3.00 12.48 10.71
C GLU A 187 -1.75 12.28 9.83
N VAL A 188 -1.95 12.03 8.52
CA VAL A 188 -0.86 11.89 7.56
C VAL A 188 -0.04 13.17 7.48
N LEU A 189 -0.69 14.33 7.33
CA LEU A 189 0.02 15.62 7.29
C LEU A 189 0.76 15.92 8.60
N ARG A 190 0.16 15.64 9.77
CA ARG A 190 0.83 15.82 11.08
C ARG A 190 2.02 14.89 11.29
N SER A 191 2.09 13.77 10.58
CA SER A 191 3.26 12.88 10.60
C SER A 191 4.46 13.42 9.82
N GLY A 192 4.34 14.63 9.25
CA GLY A 192 5.38 15.26 8.41
C GLY A 192 5.37 14.76 6.97
N ARG A 193 4.42 13.90 6.58
CA ARG A 193 4.28 13.45 5.20
C ARG A 193 3.56 14.49 4.37
N MET A 194 3.99 14.64 3.11
CA MET A 194 3.28 15.42 2.09
C MET A 194 3.01 14.59 0.84
N PRO A 195 1.95 13.78 0.82
CA PRO A 195 1.61 12.90 -0.30
C PRO A 195 0.81 13.63 -1.41
N LEU A 196 0.94 14.95 -1.52
CA LEU A 196 0.25 15.80 -2.50
C LEU A 196 1.25 16.32 -3.53
N PRO A 197 0.85 16.47 -4.81
CA PRO A 197 1.74 17.03 -5.82
C PRO A 197 1.92 18.54 -5.62
N SER A 198 3.10 19.05 -5.94
CA SER A 198 3.43 20.48 -5.88
C SER A 198 2.45 21.33 -6.70
N GLU A 199 2.01 20.86 -7.86
CA GLU A 199 0.95 21.49 -8.67
C GLU A 199 -0.32 21.74 -7.85
N ALA A 200 -0.79 20.75 -7.07
CA ALA A 200 -2.00 20.90 -6.25
C ALA A 200 -1.80 21.91 -5.10
N LEU A 201 -0.59 22.02 -4.54
CA LEU A 201 -0.28 23.05 -3.54
C LEU A 201 -0.38 24.45 -4.16
N VAL A 202 0.15 24.63 -5.37
CA VAL A 202 0.07 25.90 -6.11
C VAL A 202 -1.38 26.24 -6.46
N GLU A 203 -2.18 25.28 -6.92
CA GLU A 203 -3.63 25.46 -7.17
C GLU A 203 -4.39 25.96 -5.92
N LEU A 204 -3.92 25.58 -4.72
CA LEU A 204 -4.50 25.98 -3.43
C LEU A 204 -3.97 27.34 -2.90
N GLY A 205 -3.07 27.99 -3.66
CA GLY A 205 -2.44 29.26 -3.29
C GLY A 205 -1.25 29.12 -2.35
N LEU A 206 -0.67 27.91 -2.22
CA LEU A 206 0.55 27.65 -1.46
C LEU A 206 1.77 27.62 -2.37
N ARG A 207 2.96 27.59 -1.78
CA ARG A 207 4.20 27.37 -2.52
C ARG A 207 4.30 25.91 -2.96
N ALA A 208 5.02 25.66 -4.06
CA ALA A 208 5.28 24.31 -4.56
C ALA A 208 6.03 23.42 -3.55
N ASP A 209 6.85 24.04 -2.69
CA ASP A 209 7.59 23.44 -1.57
C ASP A 209 6.87 23.61 -0.22
N GLY A 210 5.59 23.98 -0.22
CA GLY A 210 4.80 24.18 0.99
C GLY A 210 4.74 22.94 1.88
N GLU A 211 4.70 23.16 3.18
CA GLU A 211 4.72 22.11 4.20
C GLU A 211 3.32 21.79 4.72
N ALA A 212 3.20 20.67 5.44
CA ALA A 212 1.94 20.23 6.01
C ALA A 212 1.29 21.30 6.90
N ALA A 213 2.09 22.08 7.64
CA ALA A 213 1.63 23.16 8.51
C ALA A 213 0.85 24.25 7.74
N ASP A 214 1.30 24.61 6.54
CA ASP A 214 0.68 25.67 5.72
C ASP A 214 -0.77 25.34 5.35
N LEU A 215 -1.07 24.05 5.12
CA LEU A 215 -2.43 23.58 4.83
C LEU A 215 -3.37 23.74 6.03
N PHE A 216 -2.85 23.58 7.26
CA PHE A 216 -3.62 23.81 8.48
C PHE A 216 -3.84 25.29 8.74
N GLU A 217 -2.81 26.12 8.57
CA GLU A 217 -2.88 27.57 8.83
C GLU A 217 -3.84 28.29 7.88
N VAL A 218 -3.79 27.97 6.59
CA VAL A 218 -4.66 28.58 5.56
C VAL A 218 -6.04 27.93 5.52
N GLY A 219 -6.27 26.84 6.24
CA GLY A 219 -7.55 26.14 6.31
C GLY A 219 -7.94 25.47 5.00
N ARG A 220 -7.00 24.79 4.32
CA ARG A 220 -7.19 24.19 2.98
C ARG A 220 -7.56 22.70 2.96
N LEU A 221 -7.76 22.09 4.13
CA LEU A 221 -8.00 20.64 4.23
C LEU A 221 -9.27 20.17 3.52
N GLU A 222 -10.32 20.98 3.49
CA GLU A 222 -11.56 20.65 2.79
C GLU A 222 -11.35 20.64 1.27
N GLN A 223 -10.60 21.59 0.72
CA GLN A 223 -10.28 21.62 -0.71
C GLN A 223 -9.37 20.45 -1.11
N VAL A 224 -8.38 20.11 -0.28
CA VAL A 224 -7.57 18.89 -0.49
C VAL A 224 -8.44 17.64 -0.42
N SER A 225 -9.35 17.55 0.55
CA SER A 225 -10.29 16.43 0.67
C SER A 225 -11.20 16.31 -0.55
N ALA A 226 -11.70 17.43 -1.09
CA ALA A 226 -12.50 17.45 -2.31
C ALA A 226 -11.70 17.03 -3.54
N TRP A 227 -10.46 17.49 -3.67
CA TRP A 227 -9.53 17.08 -4.72
C TRP A 227 -9.25 15.57 -4.67
N LEU A 228 -8.92 15.04 -3.48
CA LEU A 228 -8.73 13.59 -3.28
C LEU A 228 -10.00 12.80 -3.61
N ARG A 229 -11.19 13.33 -3.26
CA ARG A 229 -12.47 12.70 -3.62
C ARG A 229 -12.62 12.61 -5.14
N GLN A 230 -12.32 13.68 -5.88
CA GLN A 230 -12.40 13.71 -7.34
C GLN A 230 -11.42 12.70 -7.96
N GLU A 231 -10.15 12.75 -7.56
CA GLU A 231 -9.11 11.86 -8.06
C GLU A 231 -9.40 10.39 -7.74
N GLY A 232 -9.79 10.08 -6.50
CA GLY A 232 -10.12 8.73 -6.09
C GLY A 232 -11.37 8.18 -6.80
N THR A 233 -12.35 9.04 -7.10
CA THR A 233 -13.55 8.64 -7.86
C THR A 233 -13.22 8.33 -9.31
N ALA A 234 -12.32 9.11 -9.94
CA ALA A 234 -11.86 8.85 -11.29
C ALA A 234 -11.07 7.53 -11.41
N LEU A 235 -10.39 7.11 -10.34
CA LEU A 235 -9.69 5.84 -10.24
C LEU A 235 -10.59 4.66 -9.87
N LEU A 236 -11.85 4.87 -9.49
CA LEU A 236 -12.69 3.79 -8.95
C LEU A 236 -13.32 2.97 -10.10
N PRO A 237 -12.91 1.70 -10.30
CA PRO A 237 -13.42 0.91 -11.41
C PRO A 237 -14.79 0.31 -11.11
N VAL A 238 -15.48 -0.09 -12.18
CA VAL A 238 -16.76 -0.80 -12.09
C VAL A 238 -16.51 -2.31 -11.89
N ARG A 239 -16.29 -2.72 -10.65
CA ARG A 239 -15.98 -4.12 -10.26
C ARG A 239 -16.88 -5.19 -10.89
N ARG A 240 -18.19 -4.91 -11.04
CA ARG A 240 -19.16 -5.85 -11.64
C ARG A 240 -18.92 -6.19 -13.11
N GLN A 241 -18.09 -5.42 -13.82
CA GLN A 241 -17.72 -5.68 -15.22
C GLN A 241 -16.58 -6.72 -15.33
N ILE A 242 -15.87 -7.01 -14.25
CA ILE A 242 -14.77 -7.97 -14.23
C ILE A 242 -15.33 -9.38 -14.08
N ARG A 243 -15.02 -10.26 -15.05
CA ARG A 243 -15.49 -11.65 -15.06
C ARG A 243 -14.67 -12.54 -14.14
N SER A 244 -13.35 -12.33 -14.12
CA SER A 244 -12.40 -13.08 -13.31
C SER A 244 -12.76 -13.01 -11.82
N LYS A 245 -12.95 -14.18 -11.20
CA LYS A 245 -13.24 -14.25 -9.75
C LYS A 245 -12.03 -13.81 -8.93
N GLY A 246 -10.83 -14.20 -9.34
CA GLY A 246 -9.56 -13.79 -8.71
C GLY A 246 -9.41 -12.27 -8.73
N ALA A 247 -9.53 -11.65 -9.90
CA ALA A 247 -9.47 -10.20 -10.02
C ALA A 247 -10.53 -9.48 -9.15
N ARG A 248 -11.77 -9.98 -9.11
CA ARG A 248 -12.81 -9.41 -8.23
C ARG A 248 -12.47 -9.53 -6.73
N LEU A 249 -11.75 -10.56 -6.31
CA LEU A 249 -11.26 -10.67 -4.93
C LEU A 249 -10.11 -9.69 -4.65
N ALA A 250 -9.16 -9.55 -5.58
CA ALA A 250 -8.10 -8.54 -5.48
C ALA A 250 -8.67 -7.09 -5.45
N MET A 251 -9.84 -6.85 -6.05
CA MET A 251 -10.50 -5.55 -6.04
C MET A 251 -11.31 -5.24 -4.76
N LEU A 252 -11.35 -6.12 -3.75
CA LEU A 252 -12.13 -5.89 -2.53
C LEU A 252 -11.81 -4.56 -1.80
N PRO A 253 -10.55 -4.07 -1.75
CA PRO A 253 -10.25 -2.75 -1.20
C PRO A 253 -11.01 -1.62 -1.92
N GLY A 254 -11.32 -1.77 -3.22
CA GLY A 254 -12.15 -0.82 -3.97
C GLY A 254 -13.56 -0.64 -3.40
N VAL A 255 -14.12 -1.65 -2.71
CA VAL A 255 -15.42 -1.54 -2.01
C VAL A 255 -15.33 -0.53 -0.86
N LEU A 256 -14.23 -0.58 -0.11
CA LEU A 256 -13.95 0.38 0.97
C LEU A 256 -13.65 1.77 0.42
N ALA A 257 -12.88 1.85 -0.68
CA ALA A 257 -12.61 3.10 -1.39
C ALA A 257 -13.90 3.82 -1.79
N ALA A 258 -14.83 3.11 -2.42
CA ALA A 258 -16.11 3.65 -2.85
C ALA A 258 -16.91 4.24 -1.67
N ARG A 259 -16.79 3.63 -0.49
CA ARG A 259 -17.46 4.11 0.73
C ARG A 259 -16.76 5.35 1.29
N ASP A 260 -15.44 5.35 1.35
CA ASP A 260 -14.67 6.51 1.80
C ASP A 260 -14.98 7.73 0.94
N LEU A 261 -14.95 7.59 -0.38
CA LEU A 261 -15.17 8.68 -1.33
C LEU A 261 -16.60 9.25 -1.28
N ARG A 262 -17.60 8.41 -0.96
CA ARG A 262 -19.01 8.84 -0.79
C ARG A 262 -19.31 9.50 0.55
N ARG A 263 -18.51 9.25 1.60
CA ARG A 263 -18.73 9.93 2.89
C ARG A 263 -18.64 11.44 2.67
N GLY A 264 -19.57 12.17 3.27
CA GLY A 264 -19.52 13.64 3.33
C GLY A 264 -18.23 14.10 4.00
N ASP A 265 -18.08 15.41 4.14
CA ASP A 265 -16.91 16.02 4.81
C ASP A 265 -17.00 15.90 6.33
N VAL A 266 -17.70 14.86 6.82
CA VAL A 266 -17.94 14.56 8.23
C VAL A 266 -16.63 14.68 8.96
N ALA A 267 -16.68 15.50 10.03
CA ALA A 267 -15.57 15.90 10.87
C ALA A 267 -14.48 14.82 10.89
N MET A 268 -13.25 15.23 10.60
CA MET A 268 -12.04 14.40 10.45
C MET A 268 -11.64 13.65 11.75
N THR A 269 -12.61 13.38 12.63
CA THR A 269 -12.55 12.77 13.95
C THR A 269 -13.04 11.31 13.94
N GLU A 270 -13.88 10.89 12.99
CA GLU A 270 -14.32 9.49 12.86
C GLU A 270 -13.54 8.76 11.76
N THR A 271 -12.30 8.37 12.07
CA THR A 271 -11.40 7.70 11.13
C THR A 271 -11.62 6.16 11.06
N GLY A 272 -12.38 5.60 12.00
CA GLY A 272 -12.63 4.17 12.12
C GLY A 272 -13.58 3.58 11.07
N ARG A 273 -13.41 2.29 10.77
CA ARG A 273 -14.41 1.51 10.00
C ARG A 273 -15.55 1.08 10.91
N GLY A 274 -16.78 1.32 10.46
CA GLY A 274 -17.98 0.81 11.09
C GLY A 274 -18.37 -0.58 10.59
N ILE A 275 -19.36 -1.19 11.26
CA ILE A 275 -19.90 -2.51 10.89
C ILE A 275 -20.39 -2.53 9.42
N GLY A 276 -20.99 -1.44 8.95
CA GLY A 276 -21.47 -1.34 7.57
C GLY A 276 -20.36 -1.42 6.51
N ASP A 277 -19.12 -1.01 6.83
CA ASP A 277 -18.00 -1.16 5.90
C ASP A 277 -17.56 -2.63 5.82
N ARG A 278 -17.48 -3.30 6.96
CA ARG A 278 -17.09 -4.71 7.05
C ARG A 278 -18.11 -5.61 6.36
N LEU A 279 -19.41 -5.34 6.57
CA LEU A 279 -20.49 -6.05 5.88
C LEU A 279 -20.46 -5.86 4.38
N ALA A 280 -20.10 -4.66 3.90
CA ALA A 280 -19.97 -4.41 2.46
C ALA A 280 -18.85 -5.25 1.83
N VAL A 281 -17.69 -5.34 2.49
CA VAL A 281 -16.59 -6.22 2.05
C VAL A 281 -17.01 -7.68 2.10
N ALA A 282 -17.65 -8.12 3.19
CA ALA A 282 -18.11 -9.51 3.33
C ALA A 282 -19.12 -9.90 2.25
N ALA A 283 -20.11 -9.04 1.97
CA ALA A 283 -21.06 -9.26 0.90
C ALA A 283 -20.36 -9.36 -0.47
N ALA A 284 -19.42 -8.45 -0.75
CA ALA A 284 -18.68 -8.44 -2.02
C ALA A 284 -17.72 -9.64 -2.18
N GLY A 285 -17.12 -10.11 -1.08
CA GLY A 285 -16.23 -11.27 -1.05
C GLY A 285 -16.97 -12.59 -1.25
N LEU A 286 -18.14 -12.74 -0.61
CA LEU A 286 -18.95 -13.97 -0.70
C LEU A 286 -19.70 -14.08 -2.03
N THR A 287 -20.31 -12.99 -2.50
CA THR A 287 -21.13 -13.01 -3.72
C THR A 287 -20.31 -12.83 -4.99
N GLY A 288 -19.07 -12.35 -4.85
CA GLY A 288 -18.27 -11.84 -5.95
C GLY A 288 -18.86 -10.60 -6.63
N ARG A 289 -20.02 -10.06 -6.23
CA ARG A 289 -20.63 -8.87 -6.86
C ARG A 289 -20.13 -7.59 -6.24
#